data_AF-H3C5F9-F1
#
_entry.id   AF-H3C5F9-F1
#
_cell.length_a   1.000
_cell.length_b   1.000
_cell.length_c   1.000
_cell.angle_alpha   90.00
_cell.angle_beta   90.00
_cell.angle_gamma   90.00
#
_symmetry.space_group_name_H-M   'P 1'
#
loop_
_entity.id
_entity.type
_entity.pdbx_description
1 polymer ?
#
loop_
_entity_poly.entity_id
_entity_poly.type
_entity_poly.pdbx_seq_one_letter_code
_entity_poly.pdbx_strand_id
1 'polypeptide(L)'
;LANQMDKLQDLSQSELQELLDNPERVDSMALESDEIQNIQLEREMALASNRSLAEQNLDMKPRLESQKEVLVERYSQLQSVRENYLKHCSLRDGMAGQVSPEALLSRLQTEGGKTEAESETLADEYLEGSLPLDSFLDQFLSLRSLAHKRRVRIERLQEMLRQNYPDTMQPTPSAGGCSGLPYSPYPATTPNPTPVAAGSGPANTPPQFPPYPGSGSSFTPAGSYSSAQPAFGPVAPSVCPYPSQPSFPAPQPHSAFGQYTPVNPQSGSVAYPASYNYGGYSYPTRPAYSSS
;
A
#
# COMPACT_ATOMS: atom_id res chain seq x y z
N LEU A 1 -12.66 37.95 44.80
CA LEU A 1 -12.17 39.23 45.39
C LEU A 1 -13.21 40.03 46.20
N ALA A 2 -14.44 40.26 45.74
CA ALA A 2 -15.43 41.08 46.46
C ALA A 2 -15.73 40.56 47.89
N ASN A 3 -15.99 39.26 48.04
CA ASN A 3 -16.28 38.62 49.33
C ASN A 3 -15.18 38.75 50.39
N GLN A 4 -13.91 38.82 49.98
CA GLN A 4 -12.78 38.91 50.90
C GLN A 4 -12.50 40.34 51.33
N MET A 5 -12.67 41.29 50.41
CA MET A 5 -12.62 42.72 50.75
C MET A 5 -13.79 43.13 51.65
N ASP A 6 -14.94 42.46 51.55
CA ASP A 6 -16.06 42.65 52.48
C ASP A 6 -15.73 42.08 53.87
N LYS A 7 -15.14 40.86 53.95
CA LYS A 7 -14.65 40.30 55.22
C LYS A 7 -13.58 41.15 55.92
N LEU A 8 -12.73 41.85 55.15
CA LEU A 8 -11.70 42.73 55.69
C LEU A 8 -12.27 44.06 56.23
N GLN A 9 -13.43 44.51 55.73
CA GLN A 9 -14.10 45.74 56.19
C GLN A 9 -14.73 45.59 57.59
N ASP A 10 -15.07 44.36 57.99
CA ASP A 10 -15.70 44.07 59.29
C ASP A 10 -14.69 43.89 60.44
N LEU A 11 -13.37 43.93 60.15
CA LEU A 11 -12.30 43.72 61.14
C LEU A 11 -11.86 45.03 61.80
N SER A 12 -11.51 44.97 63.10
CA SER A 12 -10.94 46.11 63.83
C SER A 12 -9.45 46.32 63.51
N GLN A 13 -8.92 47.51 63.82
CA GLN A 13 -7.52 47.87 63.51
C GLN A 13 -6.49 46.92 64.15
N SER A 14 -6.75 46.41 65.36
CA SER A 14 -5.88 45.42 66.01
C SER A 14 -5.92 44.06 65.32
N GLU A 15 -7.07 43.65 64.80
CA GLU A 15 -7.24 42.37 64.09
C GLU A 15 -6.60 42.40 62.69
N LEU A 16 -6.68 43.55 61.99
CA LEU A 16 -5.97 43.79 60.73
C LEU A 16 -4.45 43.82 60.93
N GLN A 17 -3.97 44.40 62.03
CA GLN A 17 -2.54 44.40 62.37
C GLN A 17 -2.06 42.97 62.70
N GLU A 18 -2.83 42.20 63.47
CA GLU A 18 -2.55 40.79 63.75
C GLU A 18 -2.55 39.93 62.46
N LEU A 19 -3.45 40.23 61.52
CA LEU A 19 -3.49 39.56 60.21
C LEU A 19 -2.24 39.88 59.38
N LEU A 20 -1.78 41.13 59.39
CA LEU A 20 -0.57 41.55 58.68
C LEU A 20 0.70 40.95 59.29
N ASP A 21 0.74 40.83 60.62
CA ASP A 21 1.87 40.30 61.38
C ASP A 21 1.90 38.75 61.38
N ASN A 22 0.83 38.09 60.90
CA ASN A 22 0.72 36.63 60.82
C ASN A 22 0.52 36.13 59.37
N PRO A 23 1.60 35.74 58.67
CA PRO A 23 1.52 35.33 57.26
C PRO A 23 0.67 34.07 57.04
N GLU A 24 0.62 33.14 57.99
CA GLU A 24 -0.20 31.92 57.86
C GLU A 24 -1.70 32.25 57.79
N ARG A 25 -2.11 33.33 58.46
CA ARG A 25 -3.51 33.78 58.47
C ARG A 25 -3.90 34.44 57.13
N VAL A 26 -2.96 35.14 56.50
CA VAL A 26 -3.12 35.69 55.14
C VAL A 26 -3.17 34.55 54.11
N ASP A 27 -2.30 33.55 54.23
CA ASP A 27 -2.30 32.37 53.35
C ASP A 27 -3.60 31.57 53.47
N SER A 28 -4.10 31.39 54.69
CA SER A 28 -5.38 30.74 54.95
C SER A 28 -6.53 31.51 54.28
N MET A 29 -6.53 32.84 54.39
CA MET A 29 -7.51 33.68 53.71
C MET A 29 -7.40 33.58 52.19
N ALA A 30 -6.20 33.51 51.62
CA ALA A 30 -5.98 33.30 50.19
C ALA A 30 -6.50 31.92 49.74
N LEU A 31 -6.24 30.85 50.48
CA LEU A 31 -6.76 29.51 50.18
C LEU A 31 -8.29 29.44 50.22
N GLU A 32 -8.92 30.26 51.06
CA GLU A 32 -10.38 30.44 51.11
C GLU A 32 -10.94 31.34 50.01
N SER A 33 -10.10 31.94 49.14
CA SER A 33 -10.58 32.76 48.03
C SER A 33 -11.35 31.94 47.01
N ASP A 34 -12.42 32.53 46.49
CA ASP A 34 -13.22 31.92 45.42
C ASP A 34 -12.34 31.60 44.20
N GLU A 35 -11.36 32.44 43.89
CA GLU A 35 -10.41 32.24 42.80
C GLU A 35 -9.53 30.98 43.01
N ILE A 36 -8.94 30.80 44.20
CA ILE A 36 -8.10 29.62 44.50
C ILE A 36 -8.96 28.36 44.63
N GLN A 37 -10.13 28.43 45.25
CA GLN A 37 -11.07 27.32 45.34
C GLN A 37 -11.52 26.86 43.95
N ASN A 38 -11.81 27.78 43.03
CA ASN A 38 -12.19 27.44 41.66
C ASN A 38 -11.04 26.75 40.90
N ILE A 39 -9.81 27.22 41.05
CA ILE A 39 -8.62 26.57 40.44
C ILE A 39 -8.42 25.15 41.03
N GLN A 40 -8.59 24.98 42.34
CA GLN A 40 -8.51 23.67 42.98
C GLN A 40 -9.57 22.72 42.46
N LEU A 41 -10.82 23.19 42.33
CA LEU A 41 -11.92 22.42 41.77
C LEU A 41 -11.65 22.02 40.32
N GLU A 42 -11.20 22.96 39.48
CA GLU A 42 -10.84 22.68 38.08
C GLU A 42 -9.71 21.63 37.98
N ARG A 43 -8.70 21.73 38.85
CA ARG A 43 -7.62 20.74 38.94
C ARG A 43 -8.16 19.37 39.33
N GLU A 44 -9.02 19.27 40.34
CA GLU A 44 -9.61 18.01 40.78
C GLU A 44 -10.49 17.39 39.69
N MET A 45 -11.31 18.19 39.01
CA MET A 45 -12.10 17.73 37.86
C MET A 45 -11.22 17.21 36.73
N ALA A 46 -10.13 17.92 36.40
CA ALA A 46 -9.19 17.49 35.37
C ALA A 46 -8.47 16.19 35.76
N LEU A 47 -8.06 16.05 37.02
CA LEU A 47 -7.44 14.82 37.53
C LEU A 47 -8.41 13.64 37.51
N ALA A 48 -9.66 13.85 37.94
CA ALA A 48 -10.70 12.82 37.89
C ALA A 48 -10.99 12.38 36.44
N SER A 49 -11.09 13.34 35.51
CA SER A 49 -11.29 13.07 34.08
C SER A 49 -10.12 12.30 33.47
N ASN A 50 -8.88 12.73 33.73
CA ASN A 50 -7.68 12.04 33.25
C ASN A 50 -7.58 10.62 33.79
N ARG A 51 -7.89 10.43 35.08
CA ARG A 51 -7.92 9.11 35.72
C ARG A 51 -8.95 8.19 35.07
N SER A 52 -10.18 8.68 34.87
CA SER A 52 -11.24 7.93 34.19
C SER A 52 -10.82 7.51 32.78
N LEU A 53 -10.19 8.43 32.02
CA LEU A 53 -9.71 8.13 30.68
C LEU A 53 -8.56 7.11 30.69
N ALA A 54 -7.64 7.21 31.66
CA ALA A 54 -6.55 6.26 31.82
C ALA A 54 -7.08 4.86 32.16
N GLU A 55 -8.04 4.75 33.08
CA GLU A 55 -8.71 3.49 33.42
C GLU A 55 -9.41 2.89 32.20
N GLN A 56 -10.18 3.68 31.44
CA GLN A 56 -10.81 3.23 30.19
C GLN A 56 -9.79 2.75 29.14
N ASN A 57 -8.66 3.45 29.00
CA ASN A 57 -7.59 3.05 28.09
C ASN A 57 -6.94 1.72 28.51
N LEU A 58 -6.74 1.52 29.82
CA LEU A 58 -6.22 0.26 30.37
C LEU A 58 -7.20 -0.89 30.14
N ASP A 59 -8.50 -0.65 30.29
CA ASP A 59 -9.55 -1.66 30.04
C ASP A 59 -9.67 -2.02 28.55
N MET A 60 -9.44 -1.06 27.65
CA MET A 60 -9.51 -1.30 26.20
C MET A 60 -8.30 -2.07 25.67
N LYS A 61 -7.13 -1.88 26.28
CA LYS A 61 -5.86 -2.50 25.88
C LYS A 61 -5.94 -4.03 25.69
N PRO A 62 -6.41 -4.85 26.66
CA PRO A 62 -6.44 -6.31 26.50
C PRO A 62 -7.32 -6.75 25.34
N ARG A 63 -8.43 -6.04 25.08
CA ARG A 63 -9.32 -6.33 23.95
C ARG A 63 -8.62 -6.06 22.61
N LEU A 64 -7.90 -4.94 22.49
CA LEU A 64 -7.14 -4.61 21.28
C LEU A 64 -5.99 -5.59 21.04
N GLU A 65 -5.28 -5.98 22.10
CA GLU A 65 -4.19 -6.95 22.02
C GLU A 65 -4.71 -8.33 21.59
N SER A 66 -5.82 -8.79 22.17
CA SER A 66 -6.48 -10.04 21.76
C SER A 66 -6.93 -10.01 20.29
N GLN A 67 -7.57 -8.91 19.85
CA GLN A 67 -7.99 -8.77 18.45
C GLN A 67 -6.81 -8.72 17.48
N LYS A 68 -5.71 -8.06 17.87
CA LYS A 68 -4.46 -8.05 17.11
C LYS A 68 -3.88 -9.46 16.97
N GLU A 69 -3.86 -10.24 18.04
CA GLU A 69 -3.36 -11.61 18.02
C GLU A 69 -4.17 -12.50 17.06
N VAL A 70 -5.51 -12.44 17.14
CA VAL A 70 -6.40 -13.15 16.21
C VAL A 70 -6.15 -12.70 14.76
N LEU A 71 -5.96 -11.41 14.52
CA LEU A 71 -5.69 -10.90 13.17
C LEU A 71 -4.36 -11.44 12.63
N VAL A 72 -3.31 -11.46 13.45
CA VAL A 72 -2.00 -12.02 13.10
C VAL A 72 -2.12 -13.51 12.78
N GLU A 73 -2.85 -14.27 13.61
CA GLU A 73 -3.08 -15.69 13.38
C GLU A 73 -3.80 -15.92 12.04
N ARG A 74 -4.90 -15.19 11.78
CA ARG A 74 -5.64 -15.29 10.50
C ARG A 74 -4.79 -14.92 9.31
N TYR A 75 -3.95 -13.90 9.42
CA TYR A 75 -3.03 -13.51 8.36
C TYR A 75 -1.99 -14.61 8.08
N SER A 76 -1.45 -15.24 9.13
CA SER A 76 -0.52 -16.36 8.98
C SER A 76 -1.16 -17.57 8.28
N GLN A 77 -2.41 -17.88 8.62
CA GLN A 77 -3.19 -18.94 7.97
C GLN A 77 -3.42 -18.63 6.49
N LEU A 78 -3.82 -17.39 6.18
CA LEU A 78 -4.00 -16.93 4.80
C LEU A 78 -2.71 -17.04 3.99
N GLN A 79 -1.58 -16.63 4.57
CA GLN A 79 -0.28 -16.71 3.91
C GLN A 79 0.09 -18.16 3.61
N SER A 80 -0.09 -19.08 4.58
CA SER A 80 0.12 -20.52 4.36
C SER A 80 -0.76 -21.08 3.24
N VAL A 81 -2.05 -20.75 3.22
CA VAL A 81 -2.97 -21.18 2.15
C VAL A 81 -2.54 -20.62 0.80
N ARG A 82 -2.13 -19.34 0.75
CA ARG A 82 -1.64 -18.70 -0.47
C ARG A 82 -0.38 -19.38 -1.00
N GLU A 83 0.58 -19.70 -0.13
CA GLU A 83 1.81 -20.40 -0.52
C GLU A 83 1.50 -21.80 -1.07
N ASN A 84 0.58 -22.53 -0.44
CA ASN A 84 0.13 -23.83 -0.93
C ASN A 84 -0.58 -23.71 -2.28
N TYR A 85 -1.45 -22.72 -2.45
CA TYR A 85 -2.11 -22.44 -3.73
C TYR A 85 -1.09 -22.15 -4.83
N LEU A 86 -0.09 -21.30 -4.57
CA LEU A 86 0.95 -20.98 -5.54
C LEU A 86 1.77 -22.22 -5.94
N LYS A 87 2.09 -23.11 -4.98
CA LYS A 87 2.75 -24.40 -5.28
C LYS A 87 1.89 -25.26 -6.21
N HIS A 88 0.59 -25.35 -5.95
CA HIS A 88 -0.32 -26.12 -6.81
C HIS A 88 -0.47 -25.49 -8.20
N CYS A 89 -0.54 -24.16 -8.31
CA CYS A 89 -0.53 -23.47 -9.60
C CYS A 89 0.76 -23.75 -10.36
N SER A 90 1.92 -23.63 -9.73
CA SER A 90 3.21 -23.92 -10.38
C SER A 90 3.30 -25.36 -10.87
N LEU A 91 2.83 -26.34 -10.07
CA LEU A 91 2.77 -27.74 -10.49
C LEU A 91 1.83 -27.93 -11.68
N ARG A 92 0.62 -27.36 -11.62
CA ARG A 92 -0.36 -27.41 -12.70
C ARG A 92 0.20 -26.79 -13.97
N ASP A 93 0.81 -25.62 -13.89
CA ASP A 93 1.31 -24.88 -15.04
C ASP A 93 2.53 -25.60 -15.65
N GLY A 94 3.37 -26.22 -14.82
CA GLY A 94 4.44 -27.11 -15.28
C GLY A 94 3.90 -28.34 -16.03
N MET A 95 2.87 -29.00 -15.49
CA MET A 95 2.22 -30.14 -16.15
C MET A 95 1.49 -29.71 -17.44
N ALA A 96 0.75 -28.61 -17.41
CA ALA A 96 0.07 -28.05 -18.57
C ALA A 96 1.07 -27.65 -19.65
N GLY A 97 2.22 -27.11 -19.29
CA GLY A 97 3.31 -26.82 -20.22
C GLY A 97 3.93 -28.07 -20.85
N GLN A 98 4.03 -29.18 -20.12
CA GLN A 98 4.57 -30.45 -20.66
C GLN A 98 3.57 -31.23 -21.51
N VAL A 99 2.28 -31.13 -21.19
CA VAL A 99 1.20 -31.87 -21.85
C VAL A 99 0.43 -30.97 -22.83
N SER A 100 0.88 -29.72 -23.03
CA SER A 100 0.26 -28.85 -24.03
C SER A 100 0.44 -29.46 -25.42
N PRO A 101 -0.58 -29.36 -26.29
CA PRO A 101 -0.48 -29.84 -27.66
C PRO A 101 0.74 -29.27 -28.40
N GLU A 102 1.09 -28.02 -28.14
CA GLU A 102 2.24 -27.32 -28.70
C GLU A 102 3.58 -27.89 -28.21
N ALA A 103 3.72 -28.19 -26.91
CA ALA A 103 4.93 -28.82 -26.38
C ALA A 103 5.09 -30.26 -26.87
N LEU A 104 3.99 -31.01 -26.96
CA LEU A 104 3.99 -32.34 -27.55
C LEU A 104 4.40 -32.32 -29.02
N LEU A 105 3.91 -31.34 -29.79
CA LEU A 105 4.30 -31.13 -31.18
C LEU A 105 5.80 -30.83 -31.30
N SER A 106 6.31 -29.88 -30.52
CA SER A 106 7.73 -29.52 -30.52
C SER A 106 8.63 -30.72 -30.18
N ARG A 107 8.25 -31.50 -29.17
CA ARG A 107 8.95 -32.74 -28.81
C ARG A 107 8.91 -33.75 -29.95
N LEU A 108 7.75 -33.96 -30.57
CA LEU A 108 7.60 -34.88 -31.68
C LEU A 108 8.43 -34.47 -32.91
N GLN A 109 8.54 -33.17 -33.19
CA GLN A 109 9.42 -32.63 -34.24
C GLN A 109 10.89 -32.91 -33.96
N THR A 110 11.34 -32.64 -32.72
CA THR A 110 12.73 -32.89 -32.29
C THR A 110 13.08 -34.38 -32.44
N GLU A 111 12.21 -35.25 -31.92
CA GLU A 111 12.38 -36.70 -32.04
C GLU A 111 12.24 -37.20 -33.48
N GLY A 112 11.41 -36.53 -34.30
CA GLY A 112 11.28 -36.81 -35.73
C GLY A 112 12.58 -36.57 -36.48
N GLY A 113 13.17 -35.38 -36.33
CA GLY A 113 14.46 -35.03 -36.94
C GLY A 113 15.60 -35.92 -36.43
N LYS A 114 15.59 -36.28 -35.14
CA LYS A 114 16.57 -37.22 -34.56
C LYS A 114 16.51 -38.59 -35.25
N THR A 115 15.33 -39.19 -35.39
CA THR A 115 15.19 -40.49 -36.07
C THR A 115 15.53 -40.42 -37.56
N GLU A 116 15.28 -39.30 -38.22
CA GLU A 116 15.71 -39.08 -39.59
C GLU A 116 17.25 -39.06 -39.71
N ALA A 117 17.92 -38.27 -38.86
CA ALA A 117 19.38 -38.21 -38.81
C ALA A 117 20.01 -39.57 -38.42
N GLU A 118 19.40 -40.32 -37.49
CA GLU A 118 19.84 -41.68 -37.16
C GLU A 118 19.75 -42.61 -38.37
N SER A 119 18.68 -42.50 -39.18
CA SER A 119 18.55 -43.31 -40.40
C SER A 119 19.57 -42.93 -41.47
N GLU A 120 19.97 -41.66 -41.55
CA GLU A 120 21.02 -41.19 -42.46
C GLU A 120 22.40 -41.68 -42.01
N THR A 121 22.70 -41.56 -40.71
CA THR A 121 23.94 -42.08 -40.12
C THR A 121 24.09 -43.58 -40.38
N LEU A 122 23.00 -44.34 -40.20
CA LEU A 122 22.98 -45.78 -40.49
C LEU A 122 23.22 -46.09 -41.98
N ALA A 123 22.74 -45.23 -42.88
CA ALA A 123 23.00 -45.38 -44.31
C ALA A 123 24.47 -45.09 -44.65
N ASP A 124 25.07 -44.09 -44.03
CA ASP A 124 26.48 -43.77 -44.19
C ASP A 124 27.38 -44.91 -43.68
N GLU A 125 27.06 -45.50 -42.52
CA GLU A 125 27.77 -46.66 -41.97
C GLU A 125 27.73 -47.87 -42.91
N TYR A 126 26.58 -48.13 -43.54
CA TYR A 126 26.45 -49.18 -44.54
C TYR A 126 27.30 -48.89 -45.80
N LEU A 127 27.31 -47.65 -46.28
CA LEU A 127 28.11 -47.23 -47.43
C LEU A 127 29.62 -47.27 -47.16
N GLU A 128 30.04 -47.04 -45.92
CA GLU A 128 31.42 -47.21 -45.46
C GLU A 128 31.81 -48.69 -45.30
N GLY A 129 30.83 -49.61 -45.28
CA GLY A 129 31.04 -51.04 -45.15
C GLY A 129 31.24 -51.52 -43.71
N SER A 130 30.93 -50.67 -42.72
CA SER A 130 31.00 -51.02 -41.29
C SER A 130 29.78 -51.83 -40.83
N LEU A 131 28.72 -51.89 -41.64
CA LEU A 131 27.47 -52.57 -41.36
C LEU A 131 27.08 -53.61 -42.45
N PRO A 132 26.79 -54.89 -42.12
CA PRO A 132 26.31 -55.87 -43.09
C PRO A 132 24.90 -55.57 -43.63
N LEU A 133 24.62 -55.99 -44.88
CA LEU A 133 23.36 -55.72 -45.57
C LEU A 133 22.11 -56.14 -44.79
N ASP A 134 22.08 -57.37 -44.27
CA ASP A 134 20.89 -57.88 -43.59
C ASP A 134 20.57 -57.05 -42.33
N SER A 135 21.60 -56.66 -41.57
CA SER A 135 21.46 -55.81 -40.39
C SER A 135 21.04 -54.39 -40.73
N PHE A 136 21.59 -53.84 -41.83
CA PHE A 136 21.18 -52.55 -42.36
C PHE A 136 19.70 -52.53 -42.73
N LEU A 137 19.23 -53.53 -43.50
CA LEU A 137 17.85 -53.59 -43.96
C LEU A 137 16.87 -53.63 -42.78
N ASP A 138 17.12 -54.46 -41.77
CA ASP A 138 16.25 -54.56 -40.59
C ASP A 138 16.18 -53.22 -39.84
N GLN A 139 17.33 -52.60 -39.54
CA GLN A 139 17.40 -51.36 -38.76
C GLN A 139 16.90 -50.15 -39.56
N PHE A 140 17.34 -49.99 -40.81
CA PHE A 140 17.01 -48.85 -41.66
C PHE A 140 15.53 -48.82 -42.01
N LEU A 141 14.93 -49.95 -42.39
CA LEU A 141 13.50 -50.01 -42.70
C LEU A 141 12.66 -49.71 -41.45
N SER A 142 13.09 -50.15 -40.27
CA SER A 142 12.41 -49.85 -39.01
C SER A 142 12.47 -48.36 -38.67
N LEU A 143 13.65 -47.72 -38.78
CA LEU A 143 13.87 -46.30 -38.52
C LEU A 143 13.14 -45.42 -39.55
N ARG A 144 13.25 -45.73 -40.85
CA ARG A 144 12.53 -44.99 -41.90
C ARG A 144 11.03 -45.12 -41.77
N SER A 145 10.52 -46.30 -41.43
CA SER A 145 9.10 -46.50 -41.11
C SER A 145 8.65 -45.64 -39.93
N LEU A 146 9.48 -45.53 -38.88
CA LEU A 146 9.21 -44.70 -37.71
C LEU A 146 9.26 -43.20 -38.06
N ALA A 147 10.27 -42.75 -38.80
CA ALA A 147 10.42 -41.37 -39.25
C ALA A 147 9.22 -40.92 -40.09
N HIS A 148 8.79 -41.73 -41.06
CA HIS A 148 7.62 -41.43 -41.87
C HIS A 148 6.33 -41.38 -41.04
N LYS A 149 6.13 -42.31 -40.10
CA LYS A 149 4.99 -42.27 -39.16
C LYS A 149 5.01 -40.99 -38.32
N ARG A 150 6.18 -40.56 -37.84
CA ARG A 150 6.34 -39.30 -37.07
C ARG A 150 6.03 -38.08 -37.94
N ARG A 151 6.52 -38.01 -39.18
CA ARG A 151 6.21 -36.92 -40.13
C ARG A 151 4.72 -36.75 -40.34
N VAL A 152 4.01 -37.84 -40.64
CA VAL A 152 2.54 -37.82 -40.83
C VAL A 152 1.83 -37.36 -39.55
N ARG A 153 2.27 -37.80 -38.37
CA ARG A 153 1.69 -37.37 -37.09
C ARG A 153 1.96 -35.90 -36.79
N ILE A 154 3.13 -35.38 -37.13
CA ILE A 154 3.48 -33.95 -37.00
C ILE A 154 2.55 -33.11 -37.86
N GLU A 155 2.42 -33.43 -39.15
CA GLU A 155 1.54 -32.73 -40.09
C GLU A 155 0.08 -32.75 -39.60
N ARG A 156 -0.38 -33.92 -39.14
CA ARG A 156 -1.76 -34.05 -38.63
C ARG A 156 -1.98 -33.21 -37.37
N LEU A 157 -1.03 -33.19 -36.44
CA LEU A 157 -1.12 -32.41 -35.21
C LEU A 157 -1.02 -30.91 -35.48
N GLN A 158 -0.16 -30.47 -36.40
CA GLN A 158 -0.08 -29.09 -36.87
C GLN A 158 -1.39 -28.63 -37.48
N GLU A 159 -2.00 -29.47 -38.32
CA GLU A 159 -3.31 -29.18 -38.92
C GLU A 159 -4.39 -29.05 -37.85
N MET A 160 -4.46 -30.00 -36.91
CA MET A 160 -5.42 -29.92 -35.81
C MET A 160 -5.23 -28.66 -34.98
N LEU A 161 -3.99 -28.25 -34.67
CA LEU A 161 -3.74 -27.03 -33.93
C LEU A 161 -4.18 -25.80 -34.70
N ARG A 162 -3.86 -25.72 -36.00
CA ARG A 162 -4.30 -24.62 -36.87
C ARG A 162 -5.83 -24.48 -36.96
N GLN A 163 -6.56 -25.61 -36.97
CA GLN A 163 -8.03 -25.60 -37.00
C GLN A 163 -8.67 -25.24 -35.64
N ASN A 164 -7.99 -25.50 -34.53
CA ASN A 164 -8.48 -25.17 -33.18
C ASN A 164 -8.24 -23.71 -32.79
N TYR A 165 -7.37 -22.97 -33.48
CA TYR A 165 -7.28 -21.52 -33.40
C TYR A 165 -8.05 -20.92 -34.58
N PRO A 166 -9.35 -20.58 -34.44
CA PRO A 166 -10.03 -19.86 -35.49
C PRO A 166 -9.33 -18.52 -35.69
N ASP A 167 -8.84 -18.34 -36.91
CA ASP A 167 -8.31 -17.12 -37.46
C ASP A 167 -9.24 -15.93 -37.12
N THR A 168 -8.84 -15.13 -36.14
CA THR A 168 -9.48 -13.85 -35.81
C THR A 168 -8.61 -12.66 -36.21
N MET A 169 -7.50 -12.87 -36.93
CA MET A 169 -6.61 -11.79 -37.33
C MET A 169 -5.97 -12.09 -38.69
N GLN A 170 -6.81 -12.16 -39.73
CA GLN A 170 -6.35 -11.91 -41.09
C GLN A 170 -6.59 -10.43 -41.43
N PRO A 171 -5.55 -9.59 -41.64
CA PRO A 171 -5.74 -8.23 -42.14
C PRO A 171 -6.07 -8.32 -43.64
N THR A 172 -7.36 -8.23 -43.98
CA THR A 172 -7.80 -8.04 -45.35
C THR A 172 -7.67 -6.56 -45.74
N PRO A 173 -7.16 -6.24 -46.94
CA PRO A 173 -7.20 -4.88 -47.45
C PRO A 173 -8.63 -4.55 -47.89
N SER A 174 -9.25 -3.61 -47.18
CA SER A 174 -10.31 -2.68 -47.62
C SER A 174 -11.22 -3.11 -48.78
N ALA A 175 -12.48 -3.42 -48.48
CA ALA A 175 -13.65 -2.86 -49.18
C ALA A 175 -14.97 -3.28 -48.50
N GLY A 176 -15.68 -2.30 -47.95
CA GLY A 176 -17.15 -2.16 -48.06
C GLY A 176 -18.07 -3.17 -47.35
N GLY A 177 -18.79 -2.66 -46.34
CA GLY A 177 -20.21 -2.98 -46.15
C GLY A 177 -20.53 -4.06 -45.11
N CYS A 178 -20.79 -3.63 -43.88
CA CYS A 178 -21.33 -4.46 -42.80
C CYS A 178 -22.86 -4.27 -42.71
N SER A 179 -23.63 -5.33 -42.93
CA SER A 179 -25.09 -5.42 -42.69
C SER A 179 -25.39 -6.86 -42.24
N GLY A 180 -26.03 -7.17 -41.11
CA GLY A 180 -26.57 -6.34 -40.07
C GLY A 180 -27.01 -7.19 -38.85
N LEU A 181 -27.23 -6.50 -37.74
CA LEU A 181 -28.05 -6.97 -36.61
C LEU A 181 -29.15 -5.92 -36.41
N PRO A 182 -30.40 -6.31 -36.08
CA PRO A 182 -31.45 -5.34 -35.81
C PRO A 182 -31.42 -4.92 -34.35
N TYR A 183 -31.76 -3.64 -34.14
CA TYR A 183 -32.33 -3.04 -32.92
C TYR A 183 -31.39 -2.27 -31.99
N SER A 184 -31.44 -0.94 -32.10
CA SER A 184 -31.35 -0.01 -30.96
C SER A 184 -32.16 1.27 -31.28
N PRO A 185 -32.89 1.87 -30.31
CA PRO A 185 -33.82 2.97 -30.57
C PRO A 185 -33.15 4.36 -30.53
N TYR A 186 -33.60 5.22 -31.45
CA TYR A 186 -33.31 6.65 -31.68
C TYR A 186 -33.31 7.61 -30.45
N PRO A 187 -32.96 8.93 -30.58
CA PRO A 187 -32.48 9.66 -31.77
C PRO A 187 -31.23 10.54 -31.57
N ALA A 188 -30.49 10.76 -32.67
CA ALA A 188 -29.49 11.82 -32.81
C ALA A 188 -30.14 13.15 -33.24
N THR A 189 -29.67 14.25 -32.67
CA THR A 189 -30.02 15.63 -33.05
C THR A 189 -29.17 16.13 -34.23
N THR A 190 -29.76 17.06 -34.99
CA THR A 190 -29.35 17.60 -36.30
C THR A 190 -28.10 18.51 -36.26
N PRO A 191 -27.35 18.65 -37.38
CA PRO A 191 -26.29 19.65 -37.51
C PRO A 191 -26.71 20.84 -38.38
N ASN A 192 -26.26 22.05 -38.03
CA ASN A 192 -26.10 23.16 -38.97
C ASN A 192 -25.05 24.18 -38.44
N PRO A 193 -24.53 25.14 -39.24
CA PRO A 193 -23.27 24.99 -39.94
C PRO A 193 -22.23 26.08 -39.56
N THR A 194 -21.01 25.89 -40.04
CA THR A 194 -19.84 26.81 -39.98
C THR A 194 -20.07 28.19 -40.58
N PRO A 195 -19.28 29.19 -40.14
CA PRO A 195 -18.75 30.20 -41.06
C PRO A 195 -17.21 30.24 -41.08
N VAL A 196 -16.70 30.98 -42.07
CA VAL A 196 -15.43 30.82 -42.78
C VAL A 196 -14.42 31.95 -42.43
N ALA A 197 -13.13 31.56 -42.43
CA ALA A 197 -11.88 32.30 -42.72
C ALA A 197 -11.54 33.66 -42.07
N ALA A 198 -10.30 33.78 -41.54
CA ALA A 198 -9.14 34.36 -42.22
C ALA A 198 -8.04 34.79 -41.22
N GLY A 199 -6.76 34.72 -41.63
CA GLY A 199 -5.72 35.64 -41.12
C GLY A 199 -4.50 35.03 -40.43
N SER A 200 -3.36 35.19 -41.09
CA SER A 200 -1.96 34.87 -40.74
C SER A 200 -1.34 35.73 -39.61
N GLY A 201 -0.43 35.15 -38.80
CA GLY A 201 0.52 35.93 -37.97
C GLY A 201 1.20 35.14 -36.82
N PRO A 202 2.42 35.52 -36.35
CA PRO A 202 3.44 34.57 -35.91
C PRO A 202 3.61 34.36 -34.39
N ALA A 203 4.50 33.41 -34.07
CA ALA A 203 4.90 32.85 -32.78
C ALA A 203 5.14 33.83 -31.61
N ASN A 204 4.78 33.39 -30.40
CA ASN A 204 5.33 33.87 -29.13
C ASN A 204 5.30 32.76 -28.06
N THR A 205 6.45 32.52 -27.42
CA THR A 205 6.64 31.66 -26.23
C THR A 205 6.51 32.46 -24.94
N PRO A 206 5.89 31.95 -23.86
CA PRO A 206 6.10 32.50 -22.52
C PRO A 206 7.07 31.62 -21.68
N PRO A 207 7.87 32.23 -20.78
CA PRO A 207 8.81 31.51 -19.92
C PRO A 207 8.10 30.94 -18.68
N GLN A 208 8.31 29.66 -18.36
CA GLN A 208 7.85 29.04 -17.11
C GLN A 208 9.03 28.79 -16.15
N PHE A 209 8.86 29.22 -14.90
CA PHE A 209 9.73 28.97 -13.75
C PHE A 209 9.88 27.46 -13.44
N PRO A 210 11.02 27.01 -12.87
CA PRO A 210 11.20 25.62 -12.47
C PRO A 210 10.54 25.32 -11.11
N PRO A 211 9.84 24.19 -10.94
CA PRO A 211 9.44 23.69 -9.63
C PRO A 211 10.52 22.77 -9.02
N TYR A 212 10.62 22.80 -7.69
CA TYR A 212 11.57 22.06 -6.86
C TYR A 212 11.41 20.52 -6.93
N PRO A 213 12.47 19.73 -6.71
CA PRO A 213 12.40 18.27 -6.73
C PRO A 213 11.88 17.71 -5.41
N GLY A 214 10.72 17.06 -5.45
CA GLY A 214 10.24 16.15 -4.41
C GLY A 214 10.69 14.73 -4.73
N SER A 215 11.46 14.13 -3.83
CA SER A 215 11.92 12.75 -3.94
C SER A 215 10.81 11.81 -3.48
N GLY A 216 10.24 11.03 -4.40
CA GLY A 216 9.26 9.99 -4.12
C GLY A 216 9.24 8.96 -5.26
N SER A 217 9.98 7.87 -5.09
CA SER A 217 10.16 6.83 -6.11
C SER A 217 8.89 6.00 -6.33
N SER A 218 8.62 5.75 -7.61
CA SER A 218 7.44 5.10 -8.16
C SER A 218 7.54 3.57 -8.16
N PHE A 219 6.40 2.88 -7.96
CA PHE A 219 6.23 1.46 -8.28
C PHE A 219 5.52 1.37 -9.65
N THR A 220 6.10 0.66 -10.61
CA THR A 220 5.52 0.42 -11.94
C THR A 220 4.57 -0.78 -11.93
N PRO A 221 3.37 -0.74 -12.54
CA PRO A 221 2.62 -1.94 -12.87
C PRO A 221 2.88 -2.36 -14.32
N ALA A 222 3.21 -3.63 -14.52
CA ALA A 222 3.15 -4.28 -15.82
C ALA A 222 1.95 -5.24 -15.83
N GLY A 223 1.18 -5.21 -16.92
CA GLY A 223 0.26 -6.28 -17.29
C GLY A 223 -1.22 -5.97 -17.04
N SER A 224 -1.87 -5.50 -18.10
CA SER A 224 -3.31 -5.30 -18.19
C SER A 224 -4.07 -6.64 -18.19
N TYR A 225 -5.06 -6.79 -17.31
CA TYR A 225 -6.24 -7.60 -17.57
C TYR A 225 -7.49 -6.89 -17.05
N SER A 226 -8.46 -6.69 -17.94
CA SER A 226 -9.75 -6.12 -17.61
C SER A 226 -10.62 -7.17 -16.93
N SER A 227 -10.90 -6.97 -15.64
CA SER A 227 -12.03 -7.60 -14.96
C SER A 227 -12.93 -6.52 -14.41
N ALA A 228 -14.23 -6.57 -14.72
CA ALA A 228 -15.23 -5.64 -14.24
C ALA A 228 -15.22 -5.59 -12.70
N GLN A 229 -14.80 -4.46 -12.13
CA GLN A 229 -15.03 -4.18 -10.72
C GLN A 229 -16.53 -3.95 -10.49
N PRO A 230 -17.12 -4.44 -9.37
CA PRO A 230 -18.41 -3.93 -8.93
C PRO A 230 -18.23 -2.45 -8.60
N ALA A 231 -19.04 -1.59 -9.22
CA ALA A 231 -19.08 -0.18 -8.89
C ALA A 231 -19.57 -0.02 -7.45
N PHE A 232 -18.66 0.35 -6.54
CA PHE A 232 -19.07 0.92 -5.26
C PHE A 232 -19.68 2.29 -5.54
N GLY A 233 -20.98 2.41 -5.31
CA GLY A 233 -21.69 3.69 -5.29
C GLY A 233 -21.12 4.63 -4.22
N PRO A 234 -21.58 5.89 -4.20
CA PRO A 234 -20.99 6.94 -3.37
C PRO A 234 -21.04 6.55 -1.88
N VAL A 235 -19.87 6.60 -1.25
CA VAL A 235 -19.71 6.36 0.19
C VAL A 235 -20.47 7.44 0.94
N ALA A 236 -21.53 7.04 1.64
CA ALA A 236 -22.18 7.87 2.64
C ALA A 236 -21.15 8.26 3.72
N PRO A 237 -21.14 9.50 4.23
CA PRO A 237 -20.14 9.93 5.21
C PRO A 237 -20.42 9.25 6.55
N SER A 238 -19.75 8.13 6.81
CA SER A 238 -19.72 7.51 8.13
C SER A 238 -18.84 8.36 9.04
N VAL A 239 -19.51 9.24 9.79
CA VAL A 239 -18.96 10.02 10.90
C VAL A 239 -18.35 9.04 11.91
N CYS A 240 -17.02 8.92 11.91
CA CYS A 240 -16.29 8.27 12.99
C CYS A 240 -16.30 9.24 14.18
N PRO A 241 -16.78 8.86 15.37
CA PRO A 241 -16.78 9.73 16.53
C PRO A 241 -15.40 9.67 17.17
N TYR A 242 -14.43 10.36 16.59
CA TYR A 242 -13.27 10.79 17.37
C TYR A 242 -13.75 11.94 18.26
N PRO A 243 -13.49 11.94 19.58
CA PRO A 243 -13.69 13.15 20.37
C PRO A 243 -12.80 14.24 19.78
N SER A 244 -13.45 15.28 19.27
CA SER A 244 -12.79 16.52 18.88
C SER A 244 -11.96 17.01 20.07
N GLN A 245 -10.65 17.17 19.88
CA GLN A 245 -9.82 17.88 20.85
C GLN A 245 -10.46 19.26 21.07
N PRO A 246 -10.66 19.70 22.33
CA PRO A 246 -10.97 21.11 22.55
C PRO A 246 -9.78 21.92 22.02
N SER A 247 -10.05 22.86 21.11
CA SER A 247 -9.07 23.88 20.72
C SER A 247 -8.59 24.58 21.99
N PHE A 248 -7.29 24.54 22.24
CA PHE A 248 -6.67 25.37 23.26
C PHE A 248 -6.94 26.84 22.92
N PRO A 249 -7.42 27.67 23.87
CA PRO A 249 -7.53 29.10 23.64
C PRO A 249 -6.14 29.67 23.37
N ALA A 250 -6.05 30.55 22.36
CA ALA A 250 -4.83 31.26 22.02
C ALA A 250 -4.26 31.99 23.26
N PRO A 251 -2.93 32.10 23.40
CA PRO A 251 -2.31 32.68 24.58
C PRO A 251 -2.76 34.14 24.76
N GLN A 252 -3.56 34.38 25.78
CA GLN A 252 -3.82 35.72 26.29
C GLN A 252 -2.53 36.23 26.97
N PRO A 253 -2.14 37.49 26.77
CA PRO A 253 -0.86 38.04 27.26
C PRO A 253 -0.71 38.15 28.79
N HIS A 254 -1.58 37.52 29.59
CA HIS A 254 -1.58 37.58 31.06
C HIS A 254 -1.98 36.22 31.65
N SER A 255 -1.10 35.22 31.58
CA SER A 255 -1.26 33.96 32.33
C SER A 255 -0.04 33.75 33.22
N ALA A 256 -0.29 33.41 34.48
CA ALA A 256 0.71 33.30 35.56
C ALA A 256 1.55 32.00 35.51
N PHE A 257 1.42 31.20 34.44
CA PHE A 257 2.29 30.06 34.18
C PHE A 257 3.31 30.39 33.11
N GLY A 258 4.58 30.19 33.44
CA GLY A 258 5.75 30.71 32.75
C GLY A 258 5.75 30.60 31.23
N GLN A 259 6.23 31.66 30.59
CA GLN A 259 6.50 31.71 29.17
C GLN A 259 7.68 30.78 28.86
N TYR A 260 7.42 29.66 28.18
CA TYR A 260 8.46 28.92 27.49
C TYR A 260 8.86 29.71 26.24
N THR A 261 9.89 30.54 26.38
CA THR A 261 10.62 31.10 25.25
C THR A 261 11.61 30.04 24.74
N PRO A 262 11.72 29.81 23.43
CA PRO A 262 12.74 28.92 22.90
C PRO A 262 14.09 29.65 22.96
N VAL A 263 14.94 29.25 23.91
CA VAL A 263 16.31 29.76 24.02
C VAL A 263 17.19 29.06 22.97
N ASN A 264 17.72 29.87 22.05
CA ASN A 264 18.79 29.52 21.11
C ASN A 264 20.09 29.19 21.89
N PRO A 265 20.85 28.12 21.56
CA PRO A 265 21.91 27.64 22.45
C PRO A 265 23.21 28.42 22.22
N GLN A 266 23.57 29.32 23.14
CA GLN A 266 24.95 29.78 23.26
C GLN A 266 25.34 30.04 24.72
N SER A 267 26.14 29.11 25.25
CA SER A 267 26.98 29.18 26.45
C SER A 267 26.28 29.22 27.82
N GLY A 268 26.76 28.38 28.74
CA GLY A 268 26.51 28.49 30.17
C GLY A 268 26.04 27.19 30.83
N SER A 269 26.97 26.47 31.44
CA SER A 269 26.75 25.29 32.27
C SER A 269 25.80 25.58 33.45
N VAL A 270 24.69 24.86 33.54
CA VAL A 270 23.91 24.74 34.79
C VAL A 270 23.72 23.26 35.09
N ALA A 271 24.27 22.83 36.22
CA ALA A 271 24.19 21.46 36.71
C ALA A 271 22.75 21.12 37.14
N TYR A 272 22.19 20.05 36.60
CA TYR A 272 20.93 19.48 37.06
C TYR A 272 21.16 18.64 38.33
N PRO A 273 20.26 18.67 39.33
CA PRO A 273 20.29 17.74 40.44
C PRO A 273 19.88 16.32 39.99
N ALA A 274 20.42 15.34 40.71
CA ALA A 274 20.53 13.94 40.36
C ALA A 274 19.23 13.20 39.98
N SER A 275 19.40 12.18 39.14
CA SER A 275 18.40 11.23 38.65
C SER A 275 17.78 10.39 39.77
N TYR A 276 16.46 10.46 39.92
CA TYR A 276 15.68 9.41 40.59
C TYR A 276 15.50 8.23 39.63
N ASN A 277 16.00 7.07 40.07
CA ASN A 277 15.88 5.80 39.37
C ASN A 277 14.48 5.21 39.62
N TYR A 278 13.63 5.20 38.60
CA TYR A 278 12.40 4.42 38.59
C TYR A 278 12.39 3.53 37.33
N GLY A 279 12.51 2.22 37.54
CA GLY A 279 12.02 1.19 36.62
C GLY A 279 12.62 1.11 35.20
N GLY A 280 13.78 0.49 35.07
CA GLY A 280 13.90 -0.73 34.24
C GLY A 280 13.65 -0.70 32.73
N TYR A 281 13.76 0.42 32.03
CA TYR A 281 13.79 0.42 30.55
C TYR A 281 14.97 1.20 29.99
N SER A 282 16.01 0.46 29.57
CA SER A 282 17.12 0.98 28.78
C SER A 282 16.74 1.06 27.30
N TYR A 283 16.55 2.27 26.77
CA TYR A 283 16.49 2.49 25.33
C TYR A 283 17.91 2.44 24.75
N PRO A 284 18.15 1.73 23.63
CA PRO A 284 19.45 1.73 22.97
C PRO A 284 19.72 3.11 22.37
N THR A 285 20.75 3.79 22.88
CA THR A 285 21.30 5.01 22.30
C THR A 285 21.85 4.73 20.90
N ARG A 286 21.36 5.49 19.92
CA ARG A 286 21.81 5.46 18.51
C ARG A 286 23.29 5.91 18.42
N PRO A 287 24.12 5.30 17.56
CA PRO A 287 25.51 5.74 17.39
C PRO A 287 25.57 7.15 16.76
N ALA A 288 26.53 7.96 17.23
CA ALA A 288 26.84 9.26 16.67
C ALA A 288 27.38 9.13 15.23
N TYR A 289 26.81 9.88 14.28
CA TYR A 289 27.41 10.06 12.97
C TYR A 289 28.67 10.92 13.12
N SER A 290 29.84 10.37 12.78
CA SER A 290 31.04 11.16 12.53
C SER A 290 30.87 11.90 11.22
N SER A 291 30.96 13.23 11.26
CA SER A 291 31.15 14.06 10.08
C SER A 291 32.62 13.99 9.66
N SER A 292 32.87 13.46 8.47
CA SER A 292 34.07 13.68 7.66
C SER A 292 33.64 13.72 6.20
#